data_AF-A0A2W7NNU1-F1
#
_entry.id   AF-A0A2W7NNU1-F1
#
_cell.length_a   1.000
_cell.length_b   1.000
_cell.length_c   1.000
_cell.angle_alpha   90.00
_cell.angle_beta   90.00
_cell.angle_gamma   90.00
#
_symmetry.space_group_name_H-M   'P 1'
#
loop_
_entity.id
_entity.type
_entity.pdbx_description
1 polymer ?
#
loop_
_entity_poly.entity_id
_entity_poly.type
_entity_poly.pdbx_seq_one_letter_code
_entity_poly.pdbx_strand_id
1 'polypeptide(L)'
;MARLKQSAPRLGQSATRLRRAPSPTSEAERLAERNRIRPNWYGTARWQKLRWAALVRDGFVCRQTGVALLGTYPASDSPAVDHIDPHHWDPVLFWDIENLQSVTKAWHDGEKQRREKGAAG
;
A
#
# COMPACT_ATOMS: atom_id res chain seq x y z
N MET A 1 -42.17 24.03 -57.56
CA MET A 1 -40.96 23.58 -56.85
C MET A 1 -40.64 24.55 -55.71
N ALA A 2 -41.09 24.29 -54.48
CA ALA A 2 -40.85 25.17 -53.34
C ALA A 2 -39.62 24.69 -52.54
N ARG A 3 -38.63 25.57 -52.34
CA ARG A 3 -37.43 25.27 -51.51
C ARG A 3 -37.75 25.48 -50.03
N LEU A 4 -37.59 24.44 -49.22
CA LEU A 4 -37.64 24.50 -47.76
C LEU A 4 -36.42 25.25 -47.20
N LYS A 5 -36.65 26.22 -46.30
CA LYS A 5 -35.59 26.89 -45.53
C LYS A 5 -35.19 26.02 -44.33
N GLN A 6 -33.91 25.73 -44.19
CA GLN A 6 -33.37 25.01 -43.03
C GLN A 6 -33.46 25.87 -41.76
N SER A 7 -33.88 25.26 -40.64
CA SER A 7 -33.85 25.86 -39.31
C SER A 7 -32.44 25.81 -38.71
N ALA A 8 -32.02 26.91 -38.08
CA ALA A 8 -30.73 26.99 -37.39
C ALA A 8 -30.63 26.00 -36.21
N PRO A 9 -29.44 25.44 -35.93
CA PRO A 9 -29.24 24.50 -34.84
C PRO A 9 -29.47 25.17 -33.47
N ARG A 10 -30.24 24.50 -32.59
CA ARG A 10 -30.64 24.99 -31.26
C ARG A 10 -29.74 24.53 -30.11
N LEU A 11 -28.64 23.83 -30.40
CA LEU A 11 -27.69 23.37 -29.39
C LEU A 11 -26.37 24.11 -29.58
N GLY A 12 -26.01 24.92 -28.59
CA GLY A 12 -24.69 25.55 -28.50
C GLY A 12 -23.61 24.49 -28.29
N GLN A 13 -22.42 24.72 -28.85
CA GLN A 13 -21.28 23.83 -28.67
C GLN A 13 -20.98 23.65 -27.19
N SER A 14 -20.96 22.40 -26.72
CA SER A 14 -20.55 22.05 -25.37
C SER A 14 -19.14 22.58 -25.12
N ALA A 15 -18.96 23.41 -24.11
CA ALA A 15 -17.67 24.02 -23.81
C ALA A 15 -16.63 22.93 -23.50
N THR A 16 -15.67 22.76 -24.41
CA THR A 16 -14.49 21.90 -24.24
C THR A 16 -13.52 22.54 -23.25
N ARG A 17 -13.89 22.60 -21.97
CA ARG A 17 -12.96 23.01 -20.92
C ARG A 17 -12.98 22.01 -19.78
N LEU A 18 -12.44 20.83 -20.06
CA LEU A 18 -11.76 20.05 -19.03
C LEU A 18 -10.58 20.90 -18.53
N ARG A 19 -10.82 21.74 -17.53
CA ARG A 19 -9.76 22.50 -16.87
C ARG A 19 -8.87 21.49 -16.16
N ARG A 20 -7.58 21.49 -16.52
CA ARG A 20 -6.57 20.72 -15.79
C ARG A 20 -6.56 21.20 -14.33
N ALA A 21 -6.71 20.28 -13.39
CA ALA A 21 -6.60 20.59 -11.97
C ALA A 21 -5.25 21.27 -11.69
N PRO A 22 -5.19 22.28 -10.80
CA PRO A 22 -3.94 22.93 -10.45
C PRO A 22 -2.94 21.89 -9.90
N SER A 23 -1.70 21.96 -10.39
CA SER A 23 -0.62 21.11 -9.87
C SER A 23 -0.33 21.48 -8.41
N PRO A 24 -0.04 20.50 -7.54
CA PRO A 24 0.28 20.78 -6.14
C PRO A 24 1.53 21.67 -6.02
N THR A 25 1.42 22.70 -5.18
CA THR A 25 2.39 23.79 -5.01
C THR A 25 3.47 23.49 -3.98
N SER A 26 3.25 22.47 -3.14
CA SER A 26 4.20 22.03 -2.12
C SER A 26 4.32 20.51 -2.05
N GLU A 27 5.35 20.03 -1.36
CA GLU A 27 5.53 18.60 -1.07
C GLU A 27 4.45 18.07 -0.13
N ALA A 28 4.01 18.88 0.84
CA ALA A 28 2.91 18.54 1.75
C ALA A 28 1.59 18.30 0.99
N GLU A 29 1.30 19.14 -0.01
CA GLU A 29 0.12 18.96 -0.88
C GLU A 29 0.22 17.70 -1.74
N ARG A 30 1.40 17.40 -2.30
CA ARG A 30 1.64 16.15 -3.04
C ARG A 30 1.43 14.93 -2.15
N LEU A 31 1.94 14.98 -0.92
CA LEU A 31 1.80 13.93 0.07
C LEU A 31 0.33 13.73 0.48
N ALA A 32 -0.40 14.82 0.73
CA ALA A 32 -1.82 14.78 1.06
C ALA A 32 -2.65 14.16 -0.07
N GLU A 33 -2.42 14.59 -1.31
CA GLU A 33 -3.11 14.04 -2.49
C GLU A 33 -2.79 12.55 -2.69
N ARG A 34 -1.52 12.14 -2.55
CA ARG A 34 -1.13 10.73 -2.58
C ARG A 34 -1.85 9.93 -1.49
N ASN A 35 -1.90 10.45 -0.27
CA ASN A 35 -2.54 9.79 0.87
C ASN A 35 -4.07 9.72 0.73
N ARG A 36 -4.71 10.63 -0.02
CA ARG A 36 -6.15 10.53 -0.36
C ARG A 36 -6.44 9.32 -1.24
N ILE A 37 -5.57 9.06 -2.23
CA ILE A 37 -5.73 7.93 -3.17
C ILE A 37 -5.28 6.62 -2.50
N ARG A 38 -4.15 6.64 -1.78
CA ARG A 38 -3.55 5.50 -1.10
C ARG A 38 -3.13 5.88 0.31
N PRO A 39 -3.98 5.63 1.32
CA PRO A 39 -3.66 5.94 2.71
C PRO A 39 -2.36 5.26 3.14
N ASN A 40 -1.50 5.98 3.84
CA ASN A 40 -0.28 5.41 4.40
C ASN A 40 -0.62 4.57 5.65
N TRP A 41 -1.09 3.33 5.47
CA TRP A 41 -1.46 2.45 6.58
C TRP A 41 -0.28 2.13 7.50
N TYR A 42 0.91 1.93 6.94
CA TYR A 42 2.13 1.65 7.69
C TYR A 42 2.55 2.79 8.63
N GLY A 43 2.15 4.03 8.35
CA GLY A 43 2.43 5.18 9.22
C GLY A 43 1.45 5.36 10.38
N THR A 44 0.39 4.54 10.46
CA THR A 44 -0.68 4.75 11.44
C THR A 44 -0.36 4.14 12.81
N ALA A 45 -0.89 4.74 13.88
CA ALA A 45 -0.83 4.16 15.23
C ALA A 45 -1.51 2.77 15.30
N ARG A 46 -2.54 2.52 14.47
CA ARG A 46 -3.18 1.21 14.35
C ARG A 46 -2.18 0.15 13.88
N TRP A 47 -1.38 0.47 12.85
CA TRP A 47 -0.34 -0.43 12.37
C TRP A 47 0.74 -0.68 13.42
N GLN A 48 1.20 0.35 14.13
CA GLN A 48 2.19 0.18 15.19
C GLN A 48 1.71 -0.77 16.29
N LYS A 49 0.44 -0.66 16.70
CA LYS A 49 -0.20 -1.56 17.68
C LYS A 49 -0.32 -2.99 17.14
N LEU A 50 -0.78 -3.15 15.90
CA LEU A 50 -0.93 -4.46 15.28
C LEU A 50 0.43 -5.17 15.11
N ARG A 51 1.45 -4.43 14.65
CA ARG A 51 2.83 -4.90 14.56
C ARG A 51 3.35 -5.39 15.91
N TRP A 52 3.12 -4.63 16.98
CA TRP A 52 3.51 -5.04 18.32
C TRP A 52 2.77 -6.31 18.78
N ALA A 53 1.46 -6.38 18.53
CA ALA A 53 0.67 -7.56 18.87
C ALA A 53 1.16 -8.83 18.15
N ALA A 54 1.54 -8.72 16.87
CA ALA A 54 2.14 -9.84 16.13
C ALA A 54 3.46 -10.31 16.76
N LEU A 55 4.35 -9.38 17.13
CA LEU A 55 5.63 -9.71 17.78
C LEU A 55 5.43 -10.39 19.14
N VAL A 56 4.49 -9.90 19.94
CA VAL A 56 4.16 -10.48 21.25
C VAL A 56 3.56 -11.87 21.11
N ARG A 57 2.59 -12.03 20.19
CA ARG A 57 1.98 -13.34 19.89
C ARG A 57 3.03 -14.37 19.50
N ASP A 58 4.03 -13.93 18.73
CA ASP A 58 5.09 -14.80 18.23
C ASP A 58 6.26 -14.95 19.23
N GLY A 59 6.14 -14.39 20.43
CA GLY A 59 7.15 -14.49 21.48
C GLY A 59 8.49 -13.85 21.11
N PHE A 60 8.50 -12.87 20.19
CA PHE A 60 9.72 -12.31 19.60
C PHE A 60 10.61 -13.39 18.97
N VAL A 61 10.02 -14.40 18.33
CA VAL A 61 10.74 -15.42 17.57
C VAL A 61 10.31 -15.37 16.10
N CYS A 62 11.28 -15.47 15.21
CA CYS A 62 11.04 -15.55 13.77
C CYS A 62 10.25 -16.83 13.44
N ARG A 63 9.03 -16.69 12.89
CA ARG A 63 8.20 -17.83 12.49
C ARG A 63 8.82 -18.71 11.39
N GLN A 64 9.76 -18.15 10.63
CA GLN A 64 10.37 -18.82 9.47
C GLN A 64 11.69 -19.52 9.80
N THR A 65 12.45 -19.00 10.77
CA THR A 65 13.80 -19.50 11.08
C THR A 65 13.99 -19.91 12.54
N GLY A 66 13.07 -19.58 13.44
CA GLY A 66 13.19 -19.85 14.88
C GLY A 66 14.18 -18.95 15.63
N VAL A 67 14.79 -17.97 14.95
CA VAL A 67 15.75 -17.02 15.56
C VAL A 67 15.03 -15.98 16.42
N ALA A 68 15.59 -15.65 17.58
CA ALA A 68 15.07 -14.60 18.44
C ALA A 68 15.22 -13.20 17.80
N LEU A 69 14.18 -12.38 17.93
CA LEU A 69 14.07 -11.04 17.34
C LEU A 69 14.53 -9.96 18.33
N LEU A 70 15.80 -10.03 18.71
CA LEU A 70 16.39 -9.15 19.74
C LEU A 70 17.25 -8.02 19.14
N GLY A 71 17.52 -8.08 17.84
CA GLY A 71 18.39 -7.13 17.16
C GLY A 71 17.84 -5.70 17.17
N THR A 72 18.74 -4.73 17.32
CA THR A 72 18.41 -3.32 17.04
C THR A 72 18.50 -3.07 15.54
N TYR A 73 17.51 -2.40 14.95
CA TYR A 73 17.53 -2.07 13.53
C TYR A 73 18.82 -1.29 13.17
N PRO A 74 19.52 -1.63 12.07
CA PRO A 74 19.17 -2.57 11.00
C PRO A 74 19.85 -3.96 11.11
N ALA A 75 20.14 -4.46 12.31
CA ALA A 75 20.76 -5.77 12.49
C ALA A 75 19.96 -6.91 11.81
N SER A 76 20.66 -7.99 11.44
CA SER A 76 20.08 -9.11 10.70
C SER A 76 18.95 -9.81 11.45
N ASP A 77 19.03 -9.86 12.77
CA ASP A 77 18.07 -10.41 13.73
C ASP A 77 17.07 -9.36 14.25
N SER A 78 17.05 -8.15 13.69
CA SER A 78 16.07 -7.14 14.10
C SER A 78 14.64 -7.53 13.71
N PRO A 79 13.63 -7.22 14.54
CA PRO A 79 12.24 -7.59 14.33
C PRO A 79 11.62 -6.88 13.12
N ALA A 80 11.21 -7.67 12.13
CA ALA A 80 10.31 -7.27 11.05
C ALA A 80 8.97 -8.01 11.18
N VAL A 81 7.90 -7.41 10.67
CA VAL A 81 6.58 -8.03 10.57
C VAL A 81 6.14 -7.93 9.12
N ASP A 82 5.80 -9.09 8.57
CA ASP A 82 5.49 -9.26 7.16
C ASP A 82 4.07 -9.82 6.98
N HIS A 83 3.44 -9.47 5.86
CA HIS A 83 2.19 -10.11 5.44
C HIS A 83 2.51 -11.44 4.74
N ILE A 84 1.89 -12.53 5.21
CA ILE A 84 2.01 -13.88 4.62
C ILE A 84 1.44 -13.85 3.21
N ASP A 85 0.17 -13.47 3.09
CA ASP A 85 -0.50 -13.23 1.83
C ASP A 85 -0.41 -11.73 1.46
N PRO A 86 0.07 -11.40 0.25
CA PRO A 86 0.09 -10.03 -0.23
C PRO A 86 -1.30 -9.41 -0.20
N HIS A 87 -1.48 -8.37 0.61
CA HIS A 87 -2.80 -7.81 0.85
C HIS A 87 -3.39 -7.06 -0.37
N HIS A 88 -2.60 -6.66 -1.37
CA HIS A 88 -3.07 -5.96 -2.58
C HIS A 88 -4.07 -4.80 -2.36
N TRP A 89 -3.86 -4.01 -1.29
CA TRP A 89 -4.79 -2.94 -0.84
C TRP A 89 -6.16 -3.41 -0.34
N ASP A 90 -6.34 -4.69 -0.09
CA ASP A 90 -7.46 -5.20 0.69
C ASP A 90 -7.23 -4.85 2.18
N PRO A 91 -8.10 -4.02 2.78
CA PRO A 91 -7.98 -3.67 4.18
C PRO A 91 -8.19 -4.87 5.10
N VAL A 92 -9.00 -5.87 4.72
CA VAL A 92 -9.24 -7.06 5.53
C VAL A 92 -7.93 -7.83 5.69
N LEU A 93 -7.27 -8.16 4.58
CA LEU A 93 -5.97 -8.84 4.60
C LEU A 93 -4.87 -8.00 5.24
N PHE A 94 -4.90 -6.67 5.08
CA PHE A 94 -3.88 -5.80 5.66
C PHE A 94 -3.94 -5.77 7.20
N TRP A 95 -5.15 -5.71 7.75
CA TRP A 95 -5.38 -5.57 9.19
C TRP A 95 -5.58 -6.89 9.92
N ASP A 96 -5.63 -8.01 9.20
CA ASP A 96 -5.71 -9.35 9.79
C ASP A 96 -4.39 -9.72 10.46
N ILE A 97 -4.45 -10.00 11.76
CA ILE A 97 -3.28 -10.41 12.53
C ILE A 97 -2.80 -11.81 12.12
N GLU A 98 -3.70 -12.69 11.71
CA GLU A 98 -3.33 -14.06 11.29
C GLU A 98 -2.61 -14.06 9.95
N ASN A 99 -2.85 -13.03 9.11
CA ASN A 99 -2.07 -12.78 7.90
C ASN A 99 -0.69 -12.15 8.19
N LEU A 100 -0.34 -11.87 9.44
CA LEU A 100 0.98 -11.33 9.81
C LEU A 100 1.90 -12.41 10.38
N GLN A 101 3.18 -12.30 10.06
CA GLN A 101 4.25 -13.12 10.64
C GLN A 101 5.42 -12.25 11.12
N SER A 102 5.93 -12.56 12.31
CA SER A 102 7.17 -11.99 12.81
C SER A 102 8.37 -12.70 12.20
N VAL A 103 9.29 -11.93 11.61
CA VAL A 103 10.46 -12.45 10.89
C VAL A 103 11.69 -11.61 11.17
N THR A 104 12.88 -12.16 10.94
CA THR A 104 14.10 -11.38 11.01
C THR A 104 14.19 -10.45 9.80
N LYS A 105 14.86 -9.29 9.95
CA LYS A 105 15.15 -8.39 8.82
C LYS A 105 15.89 -9.10 7.69
N ALA A 106 16.85 -9.97 8.01
CA ALA A 106 17.58 -10.73 7.00
C ALA A 106 16.67 -11.65 6.17
N TRP A 107 15.71 -12.33 6.82
CA TRP A 107 14.74 -13.16 6.11
C TRP A 107 13.78 -12.31 5.28
N HIS A 108 13.28 -11.23 5.86
CA HIS A 108 12.36 -10.30 5.20
C HIS A 108 12.95 -9.72 3.91
N ASP A 109 14.19 -9.24 3.96
CA ASP A 109 14.81 -8.54 2.83
C ASP A 109 15.32 -9.51 1.74
N GLY A 110 15.78 -10.72 2.12
CA GLY A 110 16.40 -11.66 1.18
C GLY A 110 15.50 -12.82 0.75
N GLU A 111 14.95 -13.55 1.71
CA GLU A 111 14.35 -14.87 1.47
C GLU A 111 12.94 -14.76 0.88
N LYS A 112 12.16 -13.73 1.26
CA LYS A 112 10.84 -13.48 0.64
C LYS A 112 10.97 -13.24 -0.86
N GLN A 113 11.89 -12.36 -1.27
CA GLN A 113 12.13 -12.07 -2.70
C GLN A 113 12.62 -13.30 -3.47
N ARG A 114 13.39 -14.18 -2.82
CA ARG A 114 13.89 -15.41 -3.45
C ARG A 114 12.77 -16.44 -3.64
N ARG A 115 11.89 -16.61 -2.63
CA ARG A 115 10.73 -17.51 -2.70
C ARG A 115 9.72 -17.05 -3.76
N GLU A 116 9.49 -15.75 -3.89
CA GLU A 116 8.64 -15.19 -4.95
C GLU A 116 9.22 -15.39 -6.36
N LYS A 117 10.55 -15.35 -6.52
CA LYS A 117 11.21 -15.65 -7.82
C LYS A 117 11.23 -17.15 -8.17
N GLY A 118 11.27 -18.04 -7.17
CA GLY A 118 11.32 -19.48 -7.38
C GLY A 118 9.98 -20.12 -7.71
N ALA A 119 8.85 -19.51 -7.31
CA ALA A 119 7.50 -20.01 -7.59
C ALA A 119 7.00 -19.74 -9.02
N ALA A 120 7.78 -19.02 -9.83
CA ALA A 120 7.47 -18.71 -11.24
C ALA A 120 8.16 -19.66 -12.25
N GLY A 121 8.66 -20.82 -11.78
CA GLY A 121 9.30 -21.86 -12.60
C GLY A 121 8.37 -23.02 -12.90
#